data_AF-A0A3I4FDZ7-F1
#
_entry.id   AF-A0A3I4FDZ7-F1
#
_cell.length_a   1.000
_cell.length_b   1.000
_cell.length_c   1.000
_cell.angle_alpha   90.00
_cell.angle_beta   90.00
_cell.angle_gamma   90.00
#
_symmetry.space_group_name_H-M   'P 1'
#
loop_
_entity.id
_entity.type
_entity.pdbx_description
1 polymer ?
#
loop_
_entity_poly.entity_id
_entity_poly.type
_entity_poly.pdbx_seq_one_letter_code
_entity_poly.pdbx_strand_id
1 'polypeptide(L)'
;MTFYVHIVMLSLLGGVYSYLSGLCENRYESSCKKLLAECISAVLAGFIGMYLAEYKDMNESLQSCMVLIFSANSRLIIEGSKSRLNR
;
A
#
# COMPACT_ATOMS: atom_id res chain seq x y z
N MET A 1 -17.90 -3.81 8.98
CA MET A 1 -17.37 -4.96 8.21
C MET A 1 -17.11 -4.59 6.74
N THR A 2 -18.04 -3.90 6.07
CA THR A 2 -17.90 -3.37 4.70
C THR A 2 -16.69 -2.45 4.52
N PHE A 3 -16.40 -1.57 5.49
CA PHE A 3 -15.26 -0.65 5.40
C PHE A 3 -13.89 -1.35 5.31
N TYR A 4 -13.66 -2.41 6.10
CA TYR A 4 -12.43 -3.21 6.02
C TYR A 4 -12.28 -3.94 4.68
N VAL A 5 -13.39 -4.42 4.11
CA VAL A 5 -13.38 -5.05 2.78
C VAL A 5 -12.99 -4.02 1.71
N HIS A 6 -13.51 -2.80 1.80
CA HIS A 6 -13.11 -1.70 0.93
C HIS A 6 -11.61 -1.40 1.04
N ILE A 7 -11.06 -1.38 2.25
CA ILE A 7 -9.63 -1.11 2.48
C ILE A 7 -8.76 -2.18 1.84
N VAL A 8 -9.11 -3.46 2.03
CA VAL A 8 -8.37 -4.56 1.40
C VAL A 8 -8.45 -4.46 -0.13
N MET A 9 -9.62 -4.17 -0.69
CA MET A 9 -9.78 -4.01 -2.14
C MET A 9 -8.97 -2.84 -2.69
N LEU A 10 -9.03 -1.67 -2.05
CA LEU A 10 -8.25 -0.48 -2.43
C LEU A 10 -6.74 -0.75 -2.32
N SER A 11 -6.34 -1.48 -1.28
CA SER A 11 -4.94 -1.82 -1.06
C SER A 11 -4.40 -2.79 -2.11
N LEU A 12 -5.20 -3.80 -2.48
CA LEU A 12 -4.86 -4.72 -3.57
C LEU A 12 -4.75 -3.99 -4.90
N LEU A 13 -5.66 -3.05 -5.17
CA LEU A 13 -5.57 -2.20 -6.37
C LEU A 13 -4.28 -1.38 -6.39
N GLY A 14 -3.88 -0.81 -5.25
CA GLY A 14 -2.61 -0.11 -5.08
C GLY A 14 -1.39 -1.02 -5.27
N GLY A 15 -1.44 -2.27 -4.81
CA GLY A 15 -0.38 -3.26 -5.00
C GLY A 15 -0.22 -3.71 -6.45
N VAL A 16 -1.33 -3.94 -7.15
CA VAL A 16 -1.32 -4.23 -8.60
C VAL A 16 -0.76 -3.04 -9.38
N TYR A 17 -1.15 -1.81 -9.01
CA TYR A 17 -0.59 -0.59 -9.62
C TYR A 17 0.92 -0.48 -9.39
N SER A 18 1.40 -0.68 -8.16
CA SER A 18 2.83 -0.67 -7.82
C SER A 18 3.61 -1.71 -8.64
N TYR A 19 3.05 -2.92 -8.76
CA TYR A 19 3.64 -4.00 -9.56
C TYR A 19 3.72 -3.65 -11.06
N LEU A 20 2.61 -3.19 -11.65
CA LEU A 20 2.56 -2.81 -13.08
C LEU A 20 3.50 -1.64 -13.37
N SER A 21 3.57 -0.66 -12.49
CA SER A 21 4.53 0.45 -12.57
C SER A 21 5.97 -0.07 -12.52
N GLY A 22 6.26 -1.02 -11.63
CA GLY A 22 7.54 -1.72 -11.56
C GLY A 22 7.92 -2.48 -12.83
N LEU A 23 6.96 -3.12 -13.50
CA LEU A 23 7.17 -3.78 -14.79
C LEU A 23 7.42 -2.77 -15.91
N CYS A 24 6.64 -1.69 -15.96
CA CYS A 24 6.78 -0.64 -16.97
C CYS A 24 8.16 0.03 -16.91
N GLU A 25 8.67 0.25 -15.70
CA GLU A 25 10.01 0.78 -15.48
C GLU A 25 11.14 -0.26 -15.65
N ASN A 26 10.85 -1.47 -16.15
CA ASN A 26 11.79 -2.60 -16.27
C ASN A 26 12.56 -2.93 -14.97
N ARG A 27 11.99 -2.59 -13.79
CA ARG A 27 12.64 -2.82 -12.49
C ARG A 27 12.59 -4.28 -12.06
N TYR A 28 11.66 -5.07 -12.60
CA TYR A 28 11.45 -6.45 -12.24
C TYR A 28 11.09 -7.32 -13.45
N GLU A 29 11.59 -8.56 -13.50
CA GLU A 29 10.98 -9.60 -14.34
C GLU A 29 9.57 -9.97 -13.84
N SER A 30 8.67 -10.29 -14.79
CA SER A 30 7.31 -10.73 -14.49
C SER A 30 7.32 -12.03 -13.70
N SER A 31 6.95 -11.98 -12.42
CA SER A 31 6.84 -13.15 -11.57
C SER A 31 5.66 -13.00 -10.61
N CYS A 32 4.87 -14.07 -10.49
CA CYS A 32 3.73 -14.13 -9.58
C CYS A 32 4.15 -13.92 -8.10
N LYS A 33 5.37 -14.33 -7.74
CA LYS A 33 5.94 -14.09 -6.40
C LYS A 33 6.12 -12.60 -6.10
N LYS A 34 6.54 -11.81 -7.09
CA LYS A 34 6.71 -10.37 -6.94
C LYS A 34 5.38 -9.64 -6.88
N LEU A 35 4.41 -10.03 -7.70
CA LEU A 35 3.04 -9.52 -7.61
C LEU A 35 2.46 -9.75 -6.21
N LEU A 36 2.61 -10.96 -5.67
CA LEU A 36 2.14 -11.28 -4.32
C LEU A 36 2.86 -10.43 -3.26
N ALA A 37 4.17 -10.25 -3.37
CA ALA A 37 4.94 -9.43 -2.44
C ALA A 37 4.51 -7.95 -2.46
N GLU A 38 4.27 -7.38 -3.65
CA GLU A 38 3.76 -6.01 -3.81
C GLU A 38 2.34 -5.88 -3.25
N CYS A 39 1.46 -6.85 -3.49
CA CYS A 39 0.12 -6.85 -2.91
C CYS A 39 0.13 -6.93 -1.38
N ILE A 40 0.96 -7.81 -0.78
CA ILE A 40 1.09 -7.91 0.68
C ILE A 40 1.62 -6.59 1.25
N SER A 41 2.64 -6.02 0.61
CA SER A 41 3.22 -4.72 0.99
C SER A 41 2.19 -3.60 0.92
N ALA A 42 1.38 -3.57 -0.13
CA ALA A 42 0.32 -2.59 -0.32
C ALA A 42 -0.82 -2.72 0.69
N VAL A 43 -1.19 -3.94 1.07
CA VAL A 43 -2.16 -4.19 2.16
C VAL A 43 -1.62 -3.70 3.49
N LEU A 44 -0.38 -4.04 3.85
CA LEU A 44 0.25 -3.56 5.08
C LEU A 44 0.33 -2.04 5.13
N ALA A 45 0.77 -1.40 4.04
CA ALA A 45 0.83 0.06 3.95
C ALA A 45 -0.56 0.69 4.02
N GLY A 46 -1.56 0.10 3.35
CA GLY A 46 -2.95 0.56 3.40
C GLY A 46 -3.52 0.55 4.82
N PHE A 47 -3.24 -0.49 5.60
CA PHE A 47 -3.59 -0.53 7.02
C PHE A 47 -2.90 0.57 7.82
N ILE A 48 -1.62 0.85 7.57
CA ILE A 48 -0.92 1.97 8.23
C ILE A 48 -1.60 3.31 7.89
N GLY A 49 -1.98 3.51 6.62
CA GLY A 49 -2.70 4.70 6.15
C GLY A 49 -4.07 4.87 6.83
N MET A 50 -4.81 3.77 7.00
CA MET A 50 -6.07 3.72 7.75
C MET A 50 -5.86 4.14 9.21
N TYR A 51 -4.94 3.48 9.93
CA TYR A 51 -4.66 3.79 11.34
C TYR A 51 -4.25 5.25 11.55
N LEU A 52 -3.44 5.79 10.64
CA LEU A 52 -3.02 7.19 10.71
C LEU A 52 -4.19 8.17 10.48
N ALA A 53 -5.09 7.83 9.56
CA ALA A 53 -6.25 8.64 9.26
C ALA A 53 -7.29 8.58 10.39
N GLU A 54 -7.48 7.41 11.00
CA GLU A 54 -8.33 7.22 12.18
C GLU A 54 -7.77 7.97 13.40
N TYR A 55 -6.46 7.89 13.64
CA TYR A 55 -5.79 8.65 14.71
C TYR A 55 -5.95 10.18 14.55
N LYS A 56 -6.16 10.67 13.33
CA LYS A 56 -6.37 12.10 13.04
C LYS A 56 -7.84 12.49 12.92
N ASP A 57 -8.77 11.61 13.29
CA ASP A 57 -10.22 11.83 13.17
C ASP A 57 -10.63 12.28 11.76
N MET A 58 -9.99 11.71 10.73
CA MET A 58 -10.32 12.02 9.34
C MET A 58 -11.64 11.37 8.91
N ASN A 59 -12.42 12.06 8.09
CA ASN A 59 -13.65 11.51 7.51
C ASN A 59 -13.37 10.27 6.65
N GLU A 60 -14.36 9.39 6.47
CA GLU A 60 -14.23 8.12 5.74
C GLU A 60 -13.66 8.27 4.31
N SER A 61 -13.99 9.36 3.61
CA SER A 61 -13.46 9.67 2.28
C SER A 61 -11.96 9.95 2.33
N LEU A 62 -11.49 10.71 3.32
CA LEU A 62 -10.08 10.98 3.56
C LEU A 62 -9.33 9.73 4.01
N GLN A 63 -9.95 8.89 4.83
CA GLN A 63 -9.38 7.59 5.21
C GLN A 63 -9.17 6.70 3.99
N SER A 64 -10.16 6.61 3.10
CA SER A 64 -10.07 5.85 1.85
C SER A 64 -8.96 6.38 0.92
N CYS A 65 -8.81 7.70 0.83
CA CYS A 65 -7.70 8.32 0.10
C CYS A 65 -6.34 7.99 0.73
N MET A 66 -6.23 8.05 2.06
CA MET A 66 -4.98 7.71 2.76
C MET A 66 -4.57 6.25 2.54
N VAL A 67 -5.54 5.33 2.59
CA VAL A 67 -5.32 3.91 2.27
C VAL A 67 -4.77 3.77 0.85
N LEU A 68 -5.41 4.36 -0.15
CA LEU A 68 -4.96 4.30 -1.54
C LEU A 68 -3.56 4.86 -1.74
N ILE A 69 -3.28 6.04 -1.17
CA ILE A 69 -1.96 6.70 -1.28
C ILE A 69 -0.89 5.79 -0.66
N PHE A 70 -1.13 5.26 0.52
CA PHE A 70 -0.16 4.41 1.20
C PHE A 70 0.06 3.09 0.46
N SER A 71 -1.00 2.45 -0.01
CA SER A 71 -0.91 1.20 -0.76
C SER A 71 -0.17 1.35 -2.09
N ALA A 72 -0.45 2.42 -2.84
CA ALA A 72 0.23 2.71 -4.11
C ALA A 72 1.71 3.07 -3.92
N ASN A 73 2.08 3.63 -2.76
CA ASN A 73 3.45 4.01 -2.41
C ASN A 73 4.09 3.06 -1.38
N SER A 74 3.55 1.85 -1.24
CA SER A 74 3.93 0.91 -0.18
C SER A 74 5.42 0.60 -0.14
N ARG A 75 6.06 0.55 -1.31
CA ARG A 75 7.51 0.39 -1.42
C ARG A 75 8.31 1.51 -0.76
N LEU A 76 7.97 2.78 -1.02
CA LEU A 76 8.63 3.94 -0.42
C LEU A 76 8.47 3.95 1.11
N ILE A 77 7.30 3.55 1.59
CA ILE A 77 7.00 3.46 3.01
C ILE A 77 7.86 2.39 3.67
N ILE A 78 7.94 1.20 3.07
CA ILE A 78 8.71 0.07 3.61
C ILE A 78 10.22 0.34 3.55
N GLU A 79 10.74 0.87 2.44
CA GLU A 79 12.14 1.28 2.31
C GLU A 79 12.49 2.38 3.33
N GLY A 80 11.59 3.36 3.49
CA GLY A 80 11.69 4.39 4.53
C GLY A 80 11.76 3.80 5.94
N SER A 81 10.86 2.88 6.29
CA SER A 81 10.86 2.19 7.59
C SER A 81 12.14 1.39 7.83
N LYS A 82 12.65 0.70 6.81
CA LYS A 82 13.91 -0.06 6.90
C LYS A 82 15.11 0.85 7.15
N SER A 83 15.16 2.01 6.49
CA SER A 83 16.24 2.99 6.69
C SER A 83 16.27 3.59 8.09
N ARG A 84 15.11 3.74 8.74
CA ARG A 84 15.00 4.27 10.10
C ARG A 84 15.30 3.24 11.18
N LEU A 85 15.09 1.95 10.92
CA LEU A 85 15.39 0.88 11.87
C LEU A 85 16.90 0.61 11.98
N ASN A 86 17.67 0.93 10.93
CA ASN A 86 19.11 0.69 10.87
C ASN A 86 19.96 1.90 11.30
N ARG A 87 19.35 2.85 12.01
CA ARG A 87 19.95 4.10 12.49
C ARG A 87 19.80 4.18 14.00
#